data_AF-A0AAU1HJL5-F1
#
_entry.id   AF-A0AAU1HJL5-F1
#
_cell.length_a   1.000
_cell.length_b   1.000
_cell.length_c   1.000
_cell.angle_alpha   90.00
_cell.angle_beta   90.00
_cell.angle_gamma   90.00
#
_symmetry.space_group_name_H-M   'P 1'
#
loop_
_entity.id
_entity.type
_entity.pdbx_description
1 polymer ?
#
loop_
_entity_poly.entity_id
_entity_poly.type
_entity_poly.pdbx_seq_one_letter_code
_entity_poly.pdbx_strand_id
1 'polypeptide(L)'
;MAIPSPCGAFSLTTMYSVPDDSWYLELDLAATGRTLVIAIVPDEDPAREPTVCFDTAGEHLDIPYSVIRWFMDHVETEIRTSRAWMRLRPELVEVVHALRQEFQGGISDHEFVEVLREVRGRVAETDLPAVLAASFGRRPDGTTEHDVLSLMPAEKPGAAT
;
A
#
# COMPACT_ATOMS: atom_id res chain seq x y z
N MET A 1 4.90 -5.99 7.42
CA MET A 1 6.33 -5.62 7.57
C MET A 1 6.40 -4.14 7.87
N ALA A 2 7.29 -3.70 8.78
CA ALA A 2 7.39 -2.28 9.14
C ALA A 2 8.30 -1.53 8.15
N ILE A 3 7.84 -0.40 7.63
CA ILE A 3 8.60 0.48 6.73
C ILE A 3 9.12 1.66 7.56
N PRO A 4 10.45 1.87 7.67
CA PRO A 4 10.98 3.00 8.41
C PRO A 4 10.70 4.31 7.67
N SER A 5 10.29 5.32 8.43
CA SER A 5 10.18 6.71 7.93
C SER A 5 11.56 7.24 7.47
N PRO A 6 11.60 8.31 6.65
CA PRO A 6 12.86 8.89 6.17
C PRO A 6 13.84 9.33 7.26
N CYS A 7 13.35 9.69 8.45
CA CYS A 7 14.19 10.05 9.60
C CYS A 7 14.46 8.88 10.56
N GLY A 8 13.87 7.70 10.32
CA GLY A 8 14.06 6.48 11.11
C GLY A 8 13.40 6.47 12.50
N ALA A 9 12.86 7.60 12.98
CA ALA A 9 12.24 7.69 14.30
C ALA A 9 10.81 7.11 14.35
N PHE A 10 10.18 6.95 13.19
CA PHE A 10 8.84 6.40 13.03
C PHE A 10 8.85 5.23 12.06
N SER A 11 7.84 4.38 12.16
CA SER A 11 7.60 3.27 11.23
C SER A 11 6.14 3.23 10.80
N LEU A 12 5.90 2.77 9.58
CA LEU A 12 4.59 2.43 9.06
C LEU A 12 4.40 0.92 9.11
N THR A 13 3.28 0.46 9.66
CA THR A 13 2.83 -0.92 9.58
C THR A 13 1.51 -0.98 8.83
N THR A 14 1.37 -1.93 7.91
CA THR A 14 0.12 -2.17 7.18
C THR A 14 -0.43 -3.55 7.53
N MET A 15 -1.73 -3.62 7.82
CA MET A 15 -2.44 -4.86 8.16
C MET A 15 -3.82 -4.88 7.50
N TYR A 16 -4.25 -6.05 7.03
CA TYR A 16 -5.63 -6.25 6.59
C TYR A 16 -6.52 -6.73 7.74
N SER A 17 -7.65 -6.06 7.95
CA SER A 17 -8.71 -6.52 8.84
C SER A 17 -9.81 -7.17 8.02
N VAL A 18 -9.85 -8.51 8.04
CA VAL A 18 -10.94 -9.29 7.44
C VAL A 18 -12.33 -8.88 7.98
N PRO A 19 -12.56 -8.72 9.30
CA PRO A 19 -13.90 -8.37 9.78
C PRO A 19 -14.36 -6.97 9.36
N ASP A 20 -13.43 -6.04 9.16
CA ASP A 20 -13.76 -4.67 8.75
C ASP A 20 -13.67 -4.46 7.23
N ASP A 21 -13.19 -5.46 6.50
CA ASP A 21 -12.92 -5.35 5.07
C ASP A 21 -12.10 -4.08 4.73
N SER A 22 -11.01 -3.90 5.47
CA SER A 22 -10.23 -2.65 5.45
C SER A 22 -8.75 -2.87 5.69
N TRP A 23 -7.94 -2.04 5.05
CA TRP A 23 -6.52 -1.86 5.35
C TRP A 23 -6.33 -0.88 6.51
N TYR A 24 -5.56 -1.29 7.49
CA TYR A 24 -5.10 -0.48 8.61
C TYR A 24 -3.64 -0.08 8.34
N LEU A 25 -3.39 1.23 8.27
CA LEU A 25 -2.07 1.81 8.16
C LEU A 25 -1.75 2.53 9.47
N GLU A 26 -0.77 2.03 10.19
CA GLU A 26 -0.40 2.48 11.53
C GLU A 26 0.94 3.20 11.48
N LEU A 27 0.97 4.44 11.97
CA LEU A 27 2.20 5.21 12.19
C LEU A 27 2.64 5.02 13.64
N ASP A 28 3.76 4.33 13.82
CA ASP A 28 4.29 3.99 15.14
C ASP A 28 5.54 4.80 15.47
N LEU A 29 5.73 5.10 16.75
CA LEU A 29 6.99 5.59 17.28
C LEU A 29 7.98 4.42 17.40
N ALA A 30 9.01 4.40 16.56
CA ALA A 30 9.90 3.24 16.41
C ALA A 30 10.60 2.82 17.73
N ALA A 31 10.89 3.79 18.60
CA ALA A 31 11.55 3.54 19.89
C ALA A 31 10.70 2.74 20.89
N THR A 32 9.36 2.79 20.75
CA THR A 32 8.43 2.20 21.74
C THR A 32 7.41 1.25 21.12
N GLY A 33 7.21 1.29 19.80
CA GLY A 33 6.13 0.60 19.13
C GLY A 33 4.74 1.17 19.44
N ARG A 34 4.66 2.37 20.03
CA ARG A 34 3.39 3.05 20.28
C ARG A 34 2.82 3.59 18.97
N THR A 35 1.61 3.17 18.63
CA THR A 35 0.83 3.73 17.51
C THR A 35 0.34 5.13 17.83
N LEU A 36 0.59 6.06 16.91
CA LEU A 36 0.29 7.49 17.05
C LEU A 36 -0.84 7.92 16.12
N VAL A 37 -0.89 7.31 14.93
CA VAL A 37 -1.90 7.61 13.91
C VAL A 37 -2.32 6.29 13.28
N ILE A 38 -3.62 6.13 13.06
CA ILE A 38 -4.18 5.00 12.33
C ILE A 38 -5.01 5.56 11.18
N ALA A 39 -4.73 5.10 9.97
CA ALA A 39 -5.60 5.30 8.83
C ALA A 39 -6.30 3.98 8.49
N ILE A 40 -7.60 4.06 8.20
CA ILE A 40 -8.44 2.91 7.84
C ILE A 40 -8.95 3.15 6.42
N VAL A 41 -8.58 2.27 5.49
CA VAL A 41 -8.94 2.34 4.07
C VAL A 41 -9.83 1.14 3.72
N PRO A 42 -11.13 1.36 3.45
CA PRO A 42 -12.04 0.33 2.95
C PRO A 42 -11.54 -0.28 1.64
N ASP A 43 -11.57 -1.62 1.52
CA ASP A 43 -11.04 -2.28 0.33
C ASP A 43 -12.10 -2.55 -0.74
N GLU A 44 -13.13 -3.34 -0.43
CA GLU A 44 -14.11 -3.82 -1.41
C GLU A 44 -15.33 -2.87 -1.56
N ASP A 45 -15.37 -1.79 -0.79
CA ASP A 45 -16.41 -0.75 -0.89
C ASP A 45 -15.80 0.63 -1.24
N PRO A 46 -15.76 1.00 -2.54
CA PRO A 46 -15.17 2.27 -2.96
C PRO A 46 -16.00 3.49 -2.57
N ALA A 47 -17.24 3.32 -2.10
CA ALA A 47 -18.09 4.41 -1.63
C ALA A 47 -17.88 4.72 -0.14
N ARG A 48 -17.27 3.80 0.62
CA ARG A 48 -16.97 4.00 2.04
C ARG A 48 -15.77 4.93 2.18
N GLU A 49 -15.92 5.96 3.00
CA GLU A 49 -14.90 7.01 3.15
C GLU A 49 -13.72 6.50 4.00
N PRO A 50 -12.47 6.65 3.54
CA PRO A 50 -11.29 6.41 4.34
C PRO A 50 -11.23 7.36 5.56
N THR A 51 -10.72 6.87 6.68
CA THR A 51 -10.65 7.68 7.92
C THR A 51 -9.24 7.68 8.50
N VAL A 52 -8.91 8.73 9.25
CA VAL A 52 -7.64 8.86 9.97
C VAL A 52 -7.95 9.27 11.40
N CYS A 53 -7.39 8.57 12.37
CA CYS A 53 -7.47 8.91 13.78
C CYS A 53 -6.06 9.11 14.37
N PHE A 54 -5.96 10.05 15.29
CA PHE A 54 -4.73 10.34 16.03
C PHE A 54 -4.93 9.87 17.47
N ASP A 55 -3.93 9.20 18.03
CA ASP A 55 -3.94 8.83 19.44
C ASP A 55 -3.82 10.09 20.31
N THR A 56 -4.93 10.48 20.94
CA THR A 56 -5.00 11.61 21.87
C THR A 56 -4.83 11.19 23.33
N ALA A 57 -4.69 9.89 23.62
CA ALA A 57 -4.74 9.38 24.99
C ALA A 57 -3.39 9.40 25.71
N GLY A 58 -2.26 9.41 24.99
CA GLY A 58 -0.94 9.49 25.61
C GLY A 58 -0.34 10.89 25.62
N GLU A 59 0.95 10.98 25.97
CA GLU A 59 1.69 12.24 26.01
C GLU A 59 1.67 12.92 24.63
N HIS A 60 1.52 14.25 24.65
CA HIS A 60 1.59 15.09 23.46
C HIS A 60 2.94 14.88 22.78
N LEU A 61 2.90 14.51 21.50
CA LEU A 61 4.09 14.25 20.71
C LEU A 61 4.05 15.08 19.43
N ASP A 62 5.10 15.87 19.22
CA ASP A 62 5.30 16.57 17.96
C ASP A 62 5.78 15.61 16.88
N ILE A 63 4.90 15.31 15.92
CA ILE A 63 5.25 14.52 14.74
C ILE A 63 5.70 15.49 13.64
N PRO A 64 6.92 15.34 13.08
CA PRO A 64 7.37 16.20 11.99
C PRO A 64 6.41 16.14 10.79
N TYR A 65 6.12 17.31 10.21
CA TYR A 65 5.24 17.41 9.04
C TYR A 65 5.68 16.51 7.89
N SER A 66 7.00 16.38 7.65
CA SER A 66 7.54 15.51 6.59
C SER A 66 7.21 14.03 6.81
N VAL A 67 7.11 13.58 8.07
CA VAL A 67 6.70 12.22 8.43
C VAL A 67 5.21 12.03 8.20
N ILE A 68 4.38 12.97 8.65
CA ILE A 68 2.94 12.94 8.38
C ILE A 68 2.68 12.93 6.87
N ARG A 69 3.36 13.77 6.10
CA ARG A 69 3.22 13.79 4.63
C ARG A 69 3.60 12.46 4.02
N TRP A 70 4.74 11.88 4.41
CA TRP A 70 5.18 10.56 3.96
C TRP A 70 4.16 9.46 4.29
N PHE A 71 3.60 9.47 5.51
CA PHE A 71 2.54 8.54 5.91
C PHE A 71 1.29 8.72 5.04
N MET A 72 0.83 9.97 4.85
CA MET A 72 -0.34 10.26 4.02
C MET A 72 -0.13 9.89 2.54
N ASP A 73 1.10 9.96 2.01
CA ASP A 73 1.42 9.48 0.65
C ASP A 73 1.17 7.96 0.53
N HIS A 74 1.41 7.19 1.60
CA HIS A 74 1.14 5.75 1.63
C HIS A 74 -0.37 5.47 1.76
N VAL A 75 -1.06 6.24 2.59
CA VAL A 75 -2.53 6.18 2.70
C VAL A 75 -3.19 6.47 1.36
N GLU A 76 -2.76 7.52 0.64
CA GLU A 76 -3.27 7.86 -0.69
C GLU A 76 -2.99 6.74 -1.70
N THR A 77 -1.82 6.10 -1.61
CA THR A 77 -1.47 4.96 -2.46
C THR A 77 -2.42 3.78 -2.24
N GLU A 78 -2.74 3.46 -0.98
CA GLU A 78 -3.69 2.38 -0.68
C GLU A 78 -5.11 2.74 -1.16
N ILE A 79 -5.59 3.96 -0.89
CA ILE A 79 -6.89 4.45 -1.36
C ILE A 79 -7.01 4.32 -2.88
N ARG A 80 -5.98 4.75 -3.61
CA ARG A 80 -5.93 4.65 -5.07
C ARG A 80 -6.00 3.19 -5.51
N THR A 81 -5.28 2.30 -4.84
CA THR A 81 -5.22 0.87 -5.17
C THR A 81 -6.58 0.21 -4.92
N SER A 82 -7.14 0.32 -3.71
CA SER A 82 -8.47 -0.22 -3.35
C SER A 82 -9.57 0.28 -4.30
N ARG A 83 -9.56 1.57 -4.63
CA ARG A 83 -10.55 2.12 -5.58
C ARG A 83 -10.30 1.71 -7.03
N ALA A 84 -9.08 1.44 -7.44
CA ALA A 84 -8.75 1.14 -8.83
C ALA A 84 -9.23 -0.27 -9.22
N TRP A 85 -8.99 -1.26 -8.36
CA TRP A 85 -9.31 -2.64 -8.70
C TRP A 85 -10.82 -2.90 -8.74
N MET A 86 -11.60 -2.22 -7.90
CA MET A 86 -13.07 -2.24 -7.93
C MET A 86 -13.68 -1.62 -9.20
N ARG A 87 -12.88 -0.94 -10.04
CA ARG A 87 -13.30 -0.43 -11.35
C ARG A 87 -12.96 -1.36 -12.51
N LEU A 88 -12.28 -2.47 -12.25
CA LEU A 88 -11.99 -3.48 -13.25
C LEU A 88 -13.26 -4.21 -13.68
N ARG A 89 -13.15 -5.00 -14.76
CA ARG A 89 -14.25 -5.87 -15.17
C ARG A 89 -14.54 -6.91 -14.08
N PRO A 90 -15.81 -7.32 -13.87
CA PRO A 90 -16.19 -8.23 -12.78
C PRO A 90 -15.34 -9.51 -12.70
N GLU A 91 -15.02 -10.11 -13.85
CA GLU A 91 -14.18 -11.31 -13.90
C GLU A 91 -12.74 -11.08 -13.41
N LEU A 92 -12.22 -9.86 -13.53
CA LEU A 92 -10.90 -9.50 -13.02
C LEU A 92 -10.95 -9.11 -11.54
N VAL A 93 -12.05 -8.50 -11.10
CA VAL A 93 -12.34 -8.21 -9.69
C VAL A 93 -12.31 -9.51 -8.88
N GLU A 94 -12.95 -10.58 -9.38
CA GLU A 94 -12.93 -11.89 -8.71
C GLU A 94 -11.51 -12.47 -8.58
N VAL A 95 -10.66 -12.30 -9.61
CA VAL A 95 -9.26 -12.74 -9.57
C VAL A 95 -8.47 -11.94 -8.55
N VAL A 96 -8.58 -10.60 -8.56
CA VAL A 96 -7.87 -9.73 -7.60
C VAL A 96 -8.33 -10.03 -6.18
N HIS A 97 -9.63 -10.19 -5.96
CA HIS A 97 -10.21 -10.55 -4.68
C HIS A 97 -9.61 -11.87 -4.16
N ALA A 98 -9.58 -12.92 -4.99
CA ALA A 98 -9.00 -14.20 -4.59
C ALA A 98 -7.51 -14.09 -4.20
N LEU A 99 -6.72 -13.34 -4.98
CA LEU A 99 -5.30 -13.11 -4.68
C LEU A 99 -5.11 -12.29 -3.41
N ARG A 100 -5.91 -11.23 -3.20
CA ARG A 100 -5.84 -10.42 -1.98
C ARG A 100 -6.25 -11.21 -0.74
N GLN A 101 -7.23 -12.10 -0.83
CA GLN A 101 -7.61 -12.97 0.29
C GLN A 101 -6.53 -14.00 0.63
N GLU A 102 -5.88 -14.59 -0.39
CA GLU A 102 -4.84 -15.60 -0.19
C GLU A 102 -3.53 -15.01 0.34
N PHE A 103 -3.09 -13.89 -0.24
CA PHE A 103 -1.76 -13.32 0.00
C PHE A 103 -1.77 -12.06 0.87
N GLN A 104 -2.95 -11.50 1.17
CA GLN A 104 -3.09 -10.29 2.00
C GLN A 104 -2.17 -9.17 1.50
N GLY A 105 -2.13 -8.96 0.18
CA GLY A 105 -1.31 -7.94 -0.49
C GLY A 105 0.21 -8.16 -0.45
N GLY A 106 0.70 -9.16 0.30
CA GLY A 106 2.12 -9.47 0.46
C GLY A 106 2.52 -10.75 -0.26
N ILE A 107 3.56 -10.69 -1.10
CA ILE A 107 4.09 -11.87 -1.79
C ILE A 107 5.61 -11.81 -1.88
N SER A 108 6.29 -12.93 -1.61
CA SER A 108 7.74 -13.02 -1.80
C SER A 108 8.11 -13.13 -3.28
N ASP A 109 9.36 -12.80 -3.64
CA ASP A 109 9.81 -12.89 -5.04
C ASP A 109 9.75 -14.32 -5.59
N HIS A 110 10.01 -15.31 -4.74
CA HIS A 110 9.94 -16.71 -5.12
C HIS A 110 8.49 -17.15 -5.40
N GLU A 111 7.55 -16.80 -4.50
CA GLU A 111 6.12 -17.11 -4.68
C GLU A 111 5.54 -16.34 -5.88
N PHE A 112 5.97 -15.10 -6.10
CA PHE A 112 5.49 -14.26 -7.19
C PHE A 112 5.71 -14.90 -8.56
N VAL A 113 6.84 -15.60 -8.78
CA VAL A 113 7.12 -16.27 -10.06
C VAL A 113 6.08 -17.36 -10.37
N GLU A 114 5.67 -18.12 -9.36
CA GLU A 114 4.68 -19.18 -9.52
C GLU A 114 3.27 -18.61 -9.69
N VAL A 115 2.89 -17.64 -8.85
CA VAL A 115 1.59 -16.95 -8.96
C VAL A 115 1.45 -16.23 -10.30
N LEU A 116 2.50 -15.56 -10.79
CA LEU A 116 2.50 -14.92 -12.11
C LEU A 116 2.19 -15.92 -13.23
N ARG A 117 2.74 -17.14 -13.16
CA ARG A 117 2.47 -18.20 -14.14
C ARG A 117 1.01 -18.64 -14.09
N GLU A 118 0.45 -18.76 -12.89
CA GLU A 118 -0.95 -19.12 -12.71
C GLU A 118 -1.90 -18.04 -13.24
N VAL A 119 -1.67 -16.77 -12.88
CA VAL A 119 -2.50 -15.64 -13.33
C VAL A 119 -2.48 -15.51 -14.85
N ARG A 120 -1.32 -15.72 -15.50
CA ARG A 120 -1.23 -15.80 -16.98
C ARG A 120 -2.09 -16.89 -17.61
N GLY A 121 -2.37 -17.98 -16.89
CA GLY A 121 -3.28 -19.03 -17.34
C GLY A 121 -4.76 -18.67 -17.21
N ARG A 122 -5.08 -17.63 -16.45
CA ARG A 122 -6.46 -17.23 -16.07
C ARG A 122 -6.89 -15.90 -16.66
N VAL A 123 -5.94 -15.00 -16.94
CA VAL A 123 -6.17 -13.61 -17.34
C VAL A 123 -5.44 -13.34 -18.66
N ALA A 124 -6.03 -12.52 -19.54
CA ALA A 124 -5.37 -12.12 -20.78
C ALA A 124 -4.13 -11.25 -20.50
N GLU A 125 -3.10 -11.38 -21.34
CA GLU A 125 -1.84 -10.61 -21.19
C GLU A 125 -2.06 -9.07 -21.16
N THR A 126 -3.12 -8.57 -21.79
CA THR A 126 -3.48 -7.15 -21.76
C THR A 126 -3.99 -6.68 -20.39
N ASP A 127 -4.60 -7.57 -19.61
CA ASP A 127 -5.18 -7.27 -18.30
C ASP A 127 -4.22 -7.60 -17.14
N LEU A 128 -3.20 -8.44 -17.41
CA LEU A 128 -2.23 -8.91 -16.44
C LEU A 128 -1.56 -7.77 -15.62
N PRO A 129 -1.11 -6.65 -16.22
CA PRO A 129 -0.49 -5.57 -15.45
C PRO A 129 -1.46 -4.96 -14.41
N ALA A 130 -2.74 -4.81 -14.76
CA ALA A 130 -3.73 -4.23 -13.86
C ALA A 130 -4.05 -5.17 -12.69
N VAL A 131 -4.17 -6.46 -12.96
CA VAL A 131 -4.42 -7.48 -11.92
C VAL A 131 -3.24 -7.58 -10.94
N LEU A 132 -1.99 -7.59 -11.44
CA LEU A 132 -0.80 -7.69 -10.58
C LEU A 132 -0.56 -6.42 -9.77
N ALA A 133 -0.78 -5.24 -10.36
CA ALA A 133 -0.67 -3.97 -9.65
C ALA A 133 -1.73 -3.89 -8.53
N ALA A 134 -2.96 -4.27 -8.82
CA ALA A 134 -4.04 -4.31 -7.84
C ALA A 134 -3.80 -5.32 -6.70
N SER A 135 -3.27 -6.51 -7.02
CA SER A 135 -3.11 -7.58 -6.04
C SER A 135 -1.86 -7.43 -5.18
N PHE A 136 -0.77 -6.94 -5.76
CA PHE A 136 0.57 -7.00 -5.13
C PHE A 136 1.38 -5.69 -5.25
N GLY A 137 0.87 -4.66 -5.92
CA GLY A 137 1.65 -3.45 -6.22
C GLY A 137 2.85 -3.71 -7.16
N ARG A 138 2.81 -4.82 -7.91
CA ARG A 138 3.92 -5.29 -8.76
C ARG A 138 3.57 -5.25 -10.24
N ARG A 139 4.60 -5.09 -11.06
CA ARG A 139 4.58 -5.26 -12.51
C ARG A 139 4.82 -6.72 -12.91
N PRO A 140 4.48 -7.12 -14.14
CA PRO A 140 4.78 -8.47 -14.65
C PRO A 140 6.27 -8.85 -14.66
N ASP A 141 7.18 -7.88 -14.64
CA ASP A 141 8.63 -8.11 -14.53
C ASP A 141 9.12 -8.28 -13.08
N GLY A 142 8.21 -8.21 -12.10
CA GLY A 142 8.48 -8.37 -10.68
C GLY A 142 8.80 -7.07 -9.94
N THR A 143 9.00 -5.96 -10.65
CA THR A 143 9.31 -4.65 -10.04
C THR A 143 8.08 -4.01 -9.39
N THR A 144 8.29 -3.26 -8.31
CA THR A 144 7.25 -2.44 -7.67
C THR A 144 7.28 -0.99 -8.18
N GLU A 145 6.19 -0.24 -7.98
CA GLU A 145 6.21 1.22 -8.26
C GLU A 145 7.29 1.95 -7.43
N HIS A 146 7.57 1.46 -6.20
CA HIS A 146 8.59 2.02 -5.33
C HIS A 146 10.02 1.79 -5.85
N ASP A 147 10.30 0.64 -6.48
CA ASP A 147 11.60 0.35 -7.09
C ASP A 147 11.90 1.33 -8.23
N VAL A 148 10.89 1.69 -9.02
CA VAL A 148 11.04 2.63 -10.14
C VAL A 148 11.26 4.06 -9.66
N LEU A 149 10.55 4.50 -8.61
CA LEU A 149 10.78 5.82 -8.00
C LEU A 149 12.16 5.93 -7.34
N SER A 150 12.68 4.83 -6.78
CA SER A 150 14.03 4.77 -6.20
C SER A 150 15.15 4.80 -7.26
N LEU A 151 14.84 4.42 -8.50
CA LEU A 151 15.75 4.47 -9.64
C LEU A 151 15.70 5.79 -10.42
N MET A 152 14.74 6.66 -10.12
CA MET A 152 14.66 8.00 -10.73
C MET A 152 15.73 8.90 -10.09
N PRO A 153 16.55 9.61 -10.88
CA PRO A 153 17.54 10.53 -10.32
C PRO A 153 16.81 11.63 -9.55
N ALA A 154 17.26 11.89 -8.31
CA ALA A 154 16.75 13.01 -7.52
C ALA A 154 16.87 14.30 -8.36
N GLU A 155 15.74 14.99 -8.58
CA GLU A 155 15.75 16.30 -9.21
C GLU A 155 16.73 17.19 -8.45
N LYS A 156 17.81 17.60 -9.12
CA LYS A 156 18.73 18.58 -8.56
C LYS A 156 17.95 19.87 -8.40
N PRO A 157 17.96 20.51 -7.20
CA PRO A 157 17.34 21.81 -7.05
C PRO A 157 18.00 22.77 -8.05
N GLY A 158 17.17 23.32 -8.94
CA GLY A 158 17.60 24.26 -9.96
C GLY A 158 18.32 25.44 -9.30
N ALA A 159 19.56 25.67 -9.71
CA ALA A 159 20.29 26.88 -9.40
C ALA A 159 19.56 28.06 -10.07
N ALA A 160 18.64 28.69 -9.35
CA ALA A 160 18.15 30.00 -9.71
C ALA A 160 19.29 31.00 -9.47
N THR A 161 19.68 31.66 -10.57
CA THR A 161 20.72 32.68 -10.65
C THR A 161 20.23 34.00 -10.10
#